data_AF-A0A544U9X2-F1
#
_entry.id   AF-A0A544U9X2-F1
#
_cell.length_a   1.000
_cell.length_b   1.000
_cell.length_c   1.000
_cell.angle_alpha   90.00
_cell.angle_beta   90.00
_cell.angle_gamma   90.00
#
_symmetry.space_group_name_H-M   'P 1'
#
loop_
_entity.id
_entity.type
_entity.pdbx_description
1 polymer ?
#
loop_
_entity_poly.entity_id
_entity_poly.type
_entity_poly.pdbx_seq_one_letter_code
_entity_poly.pdbx_strand_id
1 'polypeptide(L)' 'MKKYLLFAGVFTLASVVLQVLSGMLLTMFYTPSIRWEEASTLPSQVLFGNTSFIPPLIISLIALVIAFGSTKLINKKVVH' A
#
# COMPACT_ATOMS: atom_id res chain seq x y z
N MET A 1 15.51 14.08 -17.72
CA MET A 1 15.67 13.23 -16.52
C MET A 1 14.98 13.78 -15.27
N LYS A 2 15.20 15.05 -14.88
CA LYS A 2 14.73 15.62 -13.60
C LYS A 2 13.21 15.53 -13.34
N LYS A 3 12.38 15.77 -14.36
CA LYS A 3 10.90 15.66 -14.26
C LYS A 3 10.39 14.24 -13.98
N TYR A 4 11.08 13.22 -14.49
CA TYR A 4 10.74 11.81 -14.26
C TYR A 4 11.21 11.33 -12.88
N LEU A 5 12.36 11.82 -12.42
CA LEU A 5 12.83 11.58 -11.05
C LEU A 5 11.89 12.21 -10.02
N LEU A 6 11.37 13.42 -10.29
CA LEU A 6 10.37 14.05 -9.43
C LEU A 6 9.09 13.22 -9.37
N PHE A 7 8.58 12.77 -10.53
CA PHE A 7 7.42 11.88 -10.58
C PHE A 7 7.64 10.59 -9.78
N ALA A 8 8.77 9.91 -10.00
CA ALA A 8 9.10 8.67 -9.31
C ALA A 8 9.19 8.89 -7.79
N GLY A 9 9.83 9.97 -7.34
CA GLY A 9 9.91 10.31 -5.93
C GLY A 9 8.54 10.54 -5.28
N VAL A 10 7.66 11.30 -5.95
CA VAL A 10 6.29 11.54 -5.46
C VAL A 10 5.48 10.24 -5.45
N PHE A 11 5.61 9.41 -6.49
CA PHE A 11 4.94 8.12 -6.57
C PHE A 11 5.35 7.17 -5.45
N THR A 12 6.65 7.04 -5.19
CA THR A 12 7.17 6.22 -4.10
C THR A 12 6.67 6.73 -2.75
N LEU A 13 6.72 8.05 -2.51
CA LEU A 13 6.24 8.63 -1.26
C LEU A 13 4.74 8.39 -1.06
N ALA A 14 3.91 8.64 -2.08
CA ALA A 14 2.47 8.38 -2.02
C ALA A 14 2.16 6.90 -1.79
N SER A 15 2.91 6.00 -2.42
CA SER A 15 2.75 4.55 -2.24
C SER A 15 3.07 4.11 -0.81
N VAL A 16 4.16 4.60 -0.23
CA VAL A 16 4.54 4.29 1.16
C VAL A 16 3.48 4.78 2.12
N VAL A 17 3.03 6.03 1.98
CA VAL A 17 1.98 6.60 2.84
C VAL A 17 0.69 5.78 2.74
N LEU A 18 0.23 5.45 1.53
CA LEU A 18 -0.97 4.65 1.35
C LEU A 18 -0.85 3.24 1.94
N GLN A 19 0.30 2.57 1.80
CA GLN A 19 0.52 1.26 2.39
C GLN A 19 0.49 1.31 3.92
N VAL A 20 1.16 2.29 4.53
CA VAL A 20 1.15 2.47 5.99
C VAL A 20 -0.26 2.73 6.50
N LEU A 21 -1.00 3.65 5.87
CA LEU A 21 -2.39 3.95 6.25
C LEU A 21 -3.31 2.73 6.08
N SER A 22 -3.15 1.99 4.99
CA SER A 22 -3.92 0.77 4.75
C SER A 22 -3.61 -0.30 5.80
N GLY A 23 -2.34 -0.48 6.15
CA GLY A 23 -1.92 -1.41 7.21
C GLY A 23 -2.44 -1.00 8.59
N MET A 24 -2.45 0.30 8.89
CA MET A 24 -3.04 0.83 10.12
C MET A 24 -4.55 0.56 10.18
N LEU A 25 -5.28 0.83 9.10
CA LEU A 25 -6.72 0.53 9.02
C LEU A 25 -6.97 -0.96 9.19
N LEU A 26 -6.22 -1.82 8.51
CA LEU A 26 -6.35 -3.26 8.66
C LEU A 26 -6.10 -3.70 10.10
N THR A 27 -5.10 -3.14 10.76
CA THR A 27 -4.79 -3.42 12.17
C THR A 27 -5.91 -2.96 13.10
N MET A 28 -6.53 -1.81 12.83
CA MET A 28 -7.63 -1.28 13.64
C MET A 28 -8.88 -2.18 13.59
N PHE A 29 -9.14 -2.83 12.45
CA PHE A 29 -10.26 -3.77 12.28
C PHE A 29 -9.88 -5.23 12.51
N TYR A 30 -8.61 -5.52 12.75
CA TYR A 30 -8.14 -6.88 12.98
C TYR A 30 -8.43 -7.31 14.41
N THR A 31 -9.22 -8.38 14.56
CA THR A 31 -9.40 -9.07 15.84
C THR A 31 -8.50 -10.31 15.85
N PRO A 32 -7.50 -10.41 16.75
CA PRO A 32 -6.67 -11.59 16.85
C PRO A 32 -7.46 -12.76 17.41
N SER A 33 -7.67 -13.83 16.63
CA SER A 33 -8.22 -15.09 17.14
C SER A 33 -7.10 -16.07 17.43
N ILE A 34 -6.68 -16.18 18.69
CA ILE A 34 -5.74 -17.21 19.12
C ILE A 34 -6.53 -18.44 19.57
N ARG A 35 -6.63 -19.46 18.70
CA ARG A 35 -7.29 -20.74 19.02
C ARG A 35 -6.24 -21.73 19.52
N TRP A 36 -5.94 -21.68 20.81
CA TRP A 36 -4.96 -22.57 21.45
C TRP A 36 -5.30 -24.07 21.31
N GLU A 37 -6.58 -24.41 21.14
CA GLU A 37 -7.04 -25.78 20.92
C GLU A 37 -6.56 -26.34 19.56
N GLU A 38 -6.46 -25.51 18.52
CA GLU A 38 -5.98 -25.90 17.18
C GLU A 38 -4.45 -26.00 17.10
N ALA A 39 -3.71 -25.48 18.10
CA ALA A 39 -2.26 -25.55 18.15
C ALA A 39 -1.72 -26.98 18.35
N SER A 40 -2.54 -27.87 18.93
CA SER A 40 -2.20 -29.29 19.10
C SER A 40 -2.32 -30.11 17.80
N THR A 41 -2.99 -29.57 16.78
CA THR A 41 -3.24 -30.21 15.47
C THR A 41 -2.72 -29.37 14.31
N LEU A 42 -1.59 -28.68 14.50
CA LEU A 42 -0.96 -27.88 13.45
C LEU A 42 -0.72 -28.75 12.20
N PRO A 43 -1.33 -28.44 11.05
CA PRO A 43 -1.11 -29.20 9.84
C PRO A 43 0.37 -29.07 9.41
N SER A 44 0.98 -30.18 8.97
CA SER A 44 2.37 -30.17 8.45
C SER A 44 2.52 -29.43 7.12
N GLN A 45 1.40 -28.95 6.56
CA GLN A 45 1.31 -28.24 5.31
C GLN A 45 0.89 -26.79 5.56
N VAL A 46 1.66 -25.85 5.01
CA VAL A 46 1.33 -24.43 5.07
C VAL A 46 0.19 -24.16 4.09
N LEU A 47 -1.01 -23.92 4.62
CA LEU A 47 -2.11 -23.40 3.83
C LEU A 47 -1.84 -21.92 3.56
N PHE A 48 -1.66 -21.54 2.29
CA PHE A 48 -1.64 -20.14 1.91
C PHE A 48 -3.03 -19.57 2.18
N GLY A 49 -3.14 -18.76 3.23
CA GLY A 49 -4.38 -18.10 3.61
C GLY A 49 -4.89 -17.16 2.51
N ASN A 50 -6.19 -16.87 2.55
CA ASN A 50 -6.86 -16.01 1.58
C ASN A 50 -6.14 -14.65 1.49
N THR A 51 -5.74 -14.27 0.28
CA THR A 51 -4.91 -13.07 0.03
C THR A 51 -5.66 -11.78 0.36
N SER A 52 -4.88 -10.72 0.64
CA SER A 52 -5.31 -9.40 1.13
C SER A 52 -6.58 -8.82 0.47
N PHE A 53 -7.42 -8.17 1.28
CA PHE A 53 -8.69 -7.53 0.86
C PHE A 53 -8.53 -6.45 -0.22
N ILE A 54 -7.35 -5.83 -0.35
CA ILE A 54 -7.04 -4.84 -1.40
C ILE A 54 -5.77 -5.29 -2.12
N PRO A 55 -5.85 -5.65 -3.42
CA PRO A 55 -4.67 -5.99 -4.21
C PRO A 55 -3.66 -4.83 -4.24
N PRO A 56 -2.34 -5.11 -4.14
CA PRO A 56 -1.28 -4.11 -4.25
C PRO A 56 -1.36 -3.22 -5.51
N LEU A 57 -1.95 -3.75 -6.58
CA LEU A 57 -2.20 -3.05 -7.83
C LEU A 57 -3.17 -1.86 -7.65
N ILE A 58 -4.21 -1.99 -6.82
CA ILE A 58 -5.15 -0.89 -6.57
C ILE A 58 -4.45 0.26 -5.85
N ILE A 59 -3.68 -0.05 -4.80
CA ILE A 59 -2.89 0.95 -4.07
C ILE A 59 -1.91 1.65 -5.01
N SER A 60 -1.26 0.89 -5.89
CA SER A 60 -0.32 1.43 -6.88
C SER A 60 -1.02 2.35 -7.88
N LEU A 61 -2.23 2.03 -8.35
CA LEU A 61 -3.00 2.90 -9.24
C LEU A 61 -3.43 4.20 -8.56
N ILE A 62 -3.84 4.16 -7.29
CA ILE A 62 -4.18 5.36 -6.53
C ILE A 62 -2.93 6.24 -6.35
N ALA A 63 -1.80 5.64 -5.96
CA ALA A 63 -0.53 6.35 -5.86
C ALA A 63 -0.11 6.98 -7.20
N LEU A 64 -0.37 6.30 -8.33
CA LEU A 64 -0.10 6.81 -9.67
C LEU A 64 -0.89 8.09 -9.98
N VAL A 65 -2.20 8.09 -9.66
CA VAL A 65 -3.07 9.25 -9.87
C VAL A 65 -2.60 10.44 -9.01
N ILE A 66 -2.27 10.18 -7.75
CA ILE A 66 -1.74 11.21 -6.84
C ILE A 66 -0.43 11.77 -7.38
N ALA A 67 0.50 10.91 -7.80
CA ALA A 67 1.79 11.31 -8.33
C ALA A 67 1.66 12.14 -9.61
N PHE A 68 0.78 11.74 -10.52
CA PHE A 68 0.52 12.47 -11.75
C PHE A 68 -0.04 13.87 -11.48
N GLY A 69 -1.08 13.97 -10.63
CA GLY A 69 -1.68 15.25 -10.25
C GLY A 69 -0.69 16.19 -9.56
N SER A 70 0.03 15.67 -8.57
CA SER A 70 1.00 16.44 -7.77
C SER A 70 2.18 16.91 -8.62
N THR A 71 2.74 16.03 -9.45
CA THR A 71 3.84 16.38 -10.35
C THR A 71 3.41 17.44 -11.37
N LYS A 72 2.18 17.36 -11.90
CA LYS A 72 1.64 18.36 -12.83
C LYS A 72 1.49 19.72 -12.15
N LEU A 73 1.01 19.77 -10.91
CA LEU A 73 0.86 21.00 -10.13
C LEU A 73 2.21 21.65 -9.80
N ILE A 74 3.19 20.85 -9.36
CA ILE A 74 4.53 21.33 -9.02
C ILE A 74 5.20 21.93 -10.26
N ASN A 75 5.17 21.23 -11.40
CA ASN A 75 5.77 21.72 -12.63
C ASN A 75 5.06 22.99 -13.16
N LYS A 76 3.75 23.12 -12.99
CA LYS A 76 3.02 24.35 -13.38
C LYS A 76 3.43 25.55 -12.52
N LYS A 77 3.70 25.35 -11.23
CA LYS A 77 4.15 26.41 -10.31
C LYS A 77 5.61 26.83 -10.51
N VAL A 78 6.48 25.94 -11.01
CA VAL A 78 7.92 26.23 -11.18
C VAL A 78 8.23 26.98 -12.48
N VAL A 79 7.32 26.92 -13.46
CA VAL A 79 7.50 27.59 -14.78
C VAL A 79 6.91 29.01 -14.79
N HIS A 80 6.32 29.46 -13.69
CA HIS A 80 5.68 30.76 -13.56
C HIS A 80 6.37 31.63 -12.51
#